data_AF-A0A5D2I7P0-F1
#
_entry.id   AF-A0A5D2I7P0-F1
#
_cell.length_a   1.000
_cell.length_b   1.000
_cell.length_c   1.000
_cell.angle_alpha   90.00
_cell.angle_beta   90.00
_cell.angle_gamma   90.00
#
_symmetry.space_group_name_H-M   'P 1'
#
loop_
_entity.id
_entity.type
_entity.pdbx_description
1 polymer ?
#
loop_
_entity_poly.entity_id
_entity_poly.type
_entity_poly.pdbx_seq_one_letter_code
_entity_poly.pdbx_strand_id
1 'polypeptide(L)' 'MNLMRGIDLKKIAEKMNGASGAELKAVCTESGMFALRERRVHVTQEDFEMAVAKVMKKESEKNMSLRKLWK' A
#
# COMPACT_ATOMS: atom_id res chain seq x y z
N MET A 1 -5.70 13.08 5.56
CA MET A 1 -5.94 11.66 5.92
C MET A 1 -6.01 11.60 7.43
N ASN A 2 -7.13 11.15 8.00
CA ASN A 2 -7.22 10.98 9.46
C ASN A 2 -6.81 9.55 9.79
N LEU A 3 -5.91 9.40 10.76
CA LEU A 3 -5.41 8.11 11.21
C LEU A 3 -6.08 7.73 12.53
N MET A 4 -6.41 6.45 12.70
CA MET A 4 -6.78 5.94 14.00
C MET A 4 -5.55 6.00 14.94
N ARG A 5 -5.79 6.26 16.22
CA ARG A 5 -4.73 6.19 17.23
C ARG A 5 -4.20 4.75 17.32
N GLY A 6 -2.88 4.61 17.49
CA GLY A 6 -2.24 3.31 17.69
C GLY A 6 -1.82 2.57 16.41
N ILE A 7 -1.81 3.23 15.26
CA ILE A 7 -1.20 2.68 14.05
C ILE A 7 0.31 2.55 14.23
N ASP A 8 0.83 1.36 13.94
CA ASP A 8 2.26 1.07 13.90
C ASP A 8 2.77 1.20 12.47
N LEU A 9 3.22 2.41 12.13
CA LEU A 9 3.79 2.72 10.82
C LEU A 9 5.15 2.05 10.61
N LYS A 10 5.87 1.71 11.68
CA LYS A 10 7.18 1.03 11.56
C LYS A 10 6.97 -0.39 11.03
N LYS A 11 5.99 -1.11 11.57
CA LYS A 11 5.58 -2.43 11.06
C LYS A 11 5.11 -2.39 9.60
N ILE A 12 4.46 -1.30 9.18
CA ILE A 12 4.09 -1.11 7.76
C ILE A 12 5.33 -0.90 6.89
N ALA A 13 6.26 -0.05 7.31
CA ALA A 13 7.49 0.22 6.57
C ALA A 13 8.35 -1.04 6.38
N GLU A 14 8.43 -1.91 7.40
CA GLU A 14 9.13 -3.20 7.30
C GLU A 14 8.54 -4.14 6.23
N LYS A 15 7.24 -4.01 5.92
CA LYS A 15 6.58 -4.78 4.84
C LYS A 15 6.79 -4.18 3.45
N MET A 16 7.38 -2.98 3.35
CA MET A 16 7.61 -2.24 2.11
C MET A 16 9.09 -2.22 1.70
N ASN A 17 9.85 -3.26 2.03
CA ASN A 17 11.26 -3.36 1.67
C ASN A 17 11.44 -3.35 0.15
N GLY A 18 12.35 -2.50 -0.33
CA GLY A 18 12.61 -2.31 -1.76
C GLY A 18 11.59 -1.41 -2.47
N ALA A 19 10.64 -0.83 -1.73
CA ALA A 19 9.66 0.07 -2.30
C ALA A 19 10.26 1.46 -2.62
N SER A 20 9.86 2.03 -3.74
CA SER A 20 10.16 3.41 -4.10
C SER A 20 9.24 4.41 -3.40
N GLY A 21 9.63 5.69 -3.40
CA GLY A 21 8.78 6.77 -2.88
C GLY A 21 7.42 6.88 -3.61
N ALA A 22 7.34 6.43 -4.87
CA ALA A 22 6.09 6.41 -5.60
C ALA A 22 5.12 5.36 -5.04
N GLU A 23 5.62 4.19 -4.64
CA GLU A 23 4.78 3.17 -4.01
C GLU A 23 4.37 3.54 -2.60
N LEU A 24 5.24 4.20 -1.81
CA LEU A 24 4.83 4.77 -0.52
C LEU A 24 3.62 5.69 -0.69
N LYS A 25 3.67 6.60 -1.66
CA LYS A 25 2.53 7.48 -1.98
C LYS A 25 1.29 6.69 -2.42
N ALA A 26 1.47 5.64 -3.22
CA ALA A 26 0.38 4.80 -3.66
C ALA A 26 -0.26 4.04 -2.49
N VAL A 27 0.51 3.49 -1.55
CA VAL A 27 0.02 2.81 -0.35
C VAL A 27 -0.78 3.75 0.54
N CYS A 28 -0.29 4.99 0.76
CA CYS A 28 -1.06 6.00 1.48
C CYS A 28 -2.36 6.36 0.76
N THR A 29 -2.39 6.40 -0.57
CA THR A 29 -3.62 6.70 -1.31
C THR A 29 -4.62 5.54 -1.23
N GLU A 30 -4.14 4.31 -1.38
CA GLU A 30 -4.95 3.09 -1.36
C GLU A 30 -5.53 2.79 0.01
N SER A 31 -4.78 3.01 1.09
CA SER A 31 -5.28 2.86 2.47
C SER A 31 -6.43 3.83 2.77
N GLY A 32 -6.34 5.07 2.30
CA GLY A 32 -7.45 6.02 2.35
C GLY A 32 -8.67 5.54 1.56
N MET A 33 -8.47 4.89 0.40
CA MET A 33 -9.55 4.34 -0.41
C MET A 33 -10.19 3.09 0.18
N PHE A 34 -9.46 2.28 0.94
CA PHE A 34 -10.06 1.19 1.73
C PHE A 34 -10.99 1.74 2.80
N ALA A 35 -10.52 2.71 3.59
CA ALA A 35 -11.36 3.38 4.60
C ALA A 35 -12.61 4.04 3.98
N LEU A 36 -12.44 4.75 2.86
CA LEU A 36 -13.55 5.44 2.18
C LEU A 36 -14.61 4.46 1.66
N ARG A 37 -14.21 3.30 1.12
CA ARG A 37 -15.14 2.28 0.62
C ARG A 37 -16.01 1.70 1.72
N GLU A 38 -15.50 1.65 2.94
CA GLU A 38 -16.25 1.24 4.13
C GLU A 38 -16.97 2.40 4.84
N ARG A 39 -17.00 3.59 4.20
CA ARG A 39 -17.59 4.82 4.76
C ARG A 39 -16.97 5.24 6.09
N ARG A 40 -15.71 4.88 6.33
CA ARG A 40 -14.93 5.31 7.50
C ARG A 40 -14.20 6.61 7.18
N VAL A 41 -14.10 7.49 8.18
CA VAL A 41 -13.34 8.76 8.08
C VAL A 41 -11.93 8.69 8.68
N HIS A 42 -11.61 7.55 9.32
CA HIS A 42 -10.29 7.24 9.87
C HIS A 42 -9.74 5.98 9.21
N VAL A 43 -8.47 6.01 8.85
CA VAL A 43 -7.70 4.88 8.35
C VAL A 43 -7.23 4.03 9.52
N THR A 44 -7.29 2.71 9.40
CA THR A 44 -6.84 1.74 10.41
C THR A 44 -5.54 1.06 10.00
N GLN A 45 -4.94 0.27 10.89
CA GLN A 45 -3.77 -0.56 10.57
C GLN A 45 -4.06 -1.51 9.40
N GLU A 46 -5.23 -2.15 9.40
CA GLU A 46 -5.65 -3.12 8.39
C GLU A 46 -5.72 -2.51 7.00
N ASP A 47 -6.19 -1.26 6.88
CA ASP A 47 -6.22 -0.54 5.60
C ASP A 47 -4.81 -0.38 5.00
N PHE A 48 -3.81 -0.09 5.83
CA PHE A 48 -2.42 -0.04 5.39
C PHE A 48 -1.90 -1.41 4.98
N GLU A 49 -2.19 -2.46 5.75
CA GLU A 49 -1.75 -3.82 5.41
C GLU A 49 -2.35 -4.31 4.08
N MET A 50 -3.64 -4.03 3.84
CA MET A 50 -4.30 -4.31 2.58
C MET A 50 -3.73 -3.47 1.42
N ALA A 51 -3.44 -2.19 1.66
CA ALA A 51 -2.86 -1.31 0.67
C ALA A 51 -1.44 -1.76 0.25
N VAL A 52 -0.60 -2.14 1.21
CA VAL A 52 0.74 -2.69 0.93
C VAL A 52 0.63 -3.94 0.06
N ALA A 53 -0.22 -4.90 0.45
CA ALA A 53 -0.41 -6.13 -0.31
C ALA A 53 -0.88 -5.86 -1.75
N LYS A 54 -1.79 -4.89 -1.95
CA LYS A 54 -2.30 -4.51 -3.26
C LYS A 54 -1.23 -3.84 -4.13
N VAL A 55 -0.51 -2.86 -3.60
CA VAL A 55 0.44 -2.04 -4.38
C VAL A 55 1.67 -2.86 -4.75
N MET A 56 2.26 -3.57 -3.78
CA MET A 56 3.48 -4.36 -3.99
C MET A 56 3.26 -5.55 -4.94
N LYS A 57 2.10 -6.20 -4.87
CA LYS A 57 1.75 -7.29 -5.80
C LYS A 57 1.63 -6.78 -7.24
N LYS A 58 0.94 -5.66 -7.45
CA LYS A 58 0.73 -5.07 -8.78
C LYS A 58 2.04 -4.67 -9.45
N GLU A 59 3.02 -4.22 -8.68
CA GLU A 59 4.34 -3.89 -9.21
C GLU A 59 5.14 -5.13 -9.61
N SER A 60 5.16 -6.16 -8.75
CA SER A 60 5.82 -7.42 -9.08
C SER A 60 5.32 -8.01 -10.41
N GLU A 61 4.00 -8.00 -10.62
CA GLU A 61 3.37 -8.46 -11.87
C GLU A 61 3.75 -7.60 -13.09
N LYS A 62 3.79 -6.26 -12.94
CA LYS A 62 4.21 -5.35 -14.01
C LYS A 62 5.68 -5.55 -14.39
N ASN A 63 6.56 -5.63 -13.39
CA ASN A 63 7.98 -5.85 -13.60
C ASN A 63 8.24 -7.21 -14.28
N MET A 64 7.48 -8.24 -13.92
CA MET A 64 7.52 -9.54 -14.60
C MET A 64 7.03 -9.47 -16.05
N SER A 65 5.96 -8.72 -16.31
CA SER A 65 5.40 -8.57 -17.66
C SER A 65 6.38 -7.86 -18.59
N LEU A 66 7.02 -6.80 -18.11
CA LEU A 66 8.07 -6.10 -18.85
C LEU A 66 9.26 -7.04 -19.11
N ARG A 67 9.74 -7.79 -18.11
CA ARG A 67 10.87 -8.71 -18.33
C ARG A 67 10.58 -9.83 -19.33
N LYS A 68 9.32 -10.27 -19.46
CA LYS A 68 8.91 -11.27 -20.46
C LYS A 68 8.81 -10.69 -21.87
N LEU A 69 8.51 -9.40 -22.02
CA LEU A 69 8.36 -8.76 -23.33
C LEU A 69 9.70 -8.49 -24.03
N TRP A 70 10.78 -8.34 -23.24
CA TRP A 70 12.12 -8.01 -23.73
C TRP A 70 13.08 -9.22 -23.73
N LYS A 71 12.54 -10.43 -23.53
CA LYS A 71 13.22 -11.73 -23.70
C LYS A 71 12.59 -12.46 -24.87
#